data_AF-A0A928CUT0-F1
#
_entry.id   AF-A0A928CUT0-F1
#
_cell.length_a   1.000
_cell.length_b   1.000
_cell.length_c   1.000
_cell.angle_alpha   90.00
_cell.angle_beta   90.00
_cell.angle_gamma   90.00
#
_symmetry.space_group_name_H-M   'P 1'
#
loop_
_entity.id
_entity.type
_entity.pdbx_description
1 polymer ?
#
loop_
_entity_poly.entity_id
_entity_poly.type
_entity_poly.pdbx_seq_one_letter_code
_entity_poly.pdbx_strand_id
1 'polypeptide(L)'
;MTEEEKKLAVRRNRVIMLIMFSFVALIGLRLMNIQTQSPEYDEIWTVQHYVSAPVGRIFTDVATPNNHVLNSLGIKFFSSFIPNTVLSMRLPALLAFAGLFILLLIAVLRKLTTPAARGAVLGAVLLDGMILHYAETGRGYSLQVFFVFGVLFSLLSYPPEGGRKRIFPALMWLICAVGSCLSVSNGVIYVAVLTGLWGLLTVPFRSQPSAIWRQFRPLVIAGVVWSIFVLSWYGGNYAEFAKGRANFGESFTSIGQYMNYCGQILWQTGLLWPVLVLLA
;
A
#
# COMPACT_ATOMS: atom_id res chain seq x y z
N MET A 1 -37.73 -14.84 -9.11
CA MET A 1 -37.20 -13.94 -8.06
C MET A 1 -38.36 -13.56 -7.15
N THR A 2 -38.34 -14.01 -5.90
CA THR A 2 -39.42 -13.80 -4.92
C THR A 2 -39.51 -12.33 -4.50
N GLU A 3 -40.62 -11.94 -3.87
CA GLU A 3 -40.80 -10.57 -3.39
C GLU A 3 -39.78 -10.20 -2.29
N GLU A 4 -39.39 -11.18 -1.47
CA GLU A 4 -38.31 -11.00 -0.48
C GLU A 4 -36.94 -10.78 -1.14
N GLU A 5 -36.61 -11.53 -2.19
CA GLU A 5 -35.37 -11.34 -2.94
C GLU A 5 -35.31 -9.94 -3.56
N LYS A 6 -36.44 -9.41 -4.05
CA LYS A 6 -36.55 -8.02 -4.54
C LYS A 6 -36.29 -7.01 -3.42
N LYS A 7 -36.94 -7.17 -2.26
CA LYS A 7 -36.76 -6.27 -1.10
C LYS A 7 -35.31 -6.27 -0.60
N LEU A 8 -34.68 -7.44 -0.54
CA LEU A 8 -33.28 -7.59 -0.14
C LEU A 8 -32.33 -6.92 -1.15
N ALA A 9 -32.56 -7.11 -2.45
CA ALA A 9 -31.77 -6.48 -3.51
C ALA A 9 -31.85 -4.94 -3.45
N VAL A 10 -33.05 -4.39 -3.25
CA VAL A 10 -33.25 -2.94 -3.08
C VAL A 10 -32.50 -2.42 -1.86
N ARG A 11 -32.59 -3.10 -0.72
CA ARG A 11 -31.87 -2.72 0.50
C ARG A 11 -30.35 -2.73 0.29
N ARG A 12 -29.82 -3.78 -0.34
CA ARG A 12 -28.39 -3.88 -0.68
C ARG A 12 -27.94 -2.72 -1.56
N ASN A 13 -28.69 -2.40 -2.61
CA ASN A 13 -28.34 -1.32 -3.52
C ASN A 13 -28.34 0.04 -2.83
N ARG A 14 -29.31 0.30 -1.92
CA ARG A 14 -29.33 1.53 -1.11
C ARG A 14 -28.07 1.66 -0.25
N VAL A 15 -27.63 0.59 0.40
CA VAL A 15 -26.39 0.63 1.21
C VAL A 15 -25.17 0.95 0.35
N ILE A 16 -25.04 0.31 -0.83
CA ILE A 16 -23.91 0.58 -1.74
C ILE A 16 -23.92 2.04 -2.20
N MET A 17 -25.09 2.58 -2.57
CA MET A 17 -25.23 3.98 -2.97
C MET A 17 -24.83 4.93 -1.83
N LEU A 18 -25.24 4.65 -0.58
CA LEU A 18 -24.84 5.46 0.57
C LEU A 18 -23.32 5.43 0.77
N ILE A 19 -22.70 4.25 0.70
CA ILE A 19 -21.24 4.12 0.79
C ILE A 19 -20.53 4.94 -0.31
N MET A 20 -21.00 4.82 -1.55
CA MET A 20 -20.43 5.58 -2.67
C MET A 20 -20.61 7.09 -2.48
N PHE A 21 -21.79 7.53 -2.05
CA PHE A 21 -22.06 8.95 -1.79
C PHE A 21 -21.17 9.50 -0.66
N SER A 22 -21.03 8.76 0.45
CA SER A 22 -20.12 9.11 1.53
C SER A 22 -18.67 9.21 1.06
N PHE A 23 -18.23 8.31 0.18
CA PHE A 23 -16.88 8.36 -0.38
C PHE A 23 -16.69 9.57 -1.32
N VAL A 24 -17.69 9.89 -2.15
CA VAL A 24 -17.65 11.11 -3.00
C VAL A 24 -17.58 12.37 -2.13
N ALA A 25 -18.36 12.43 -1.04
CA ALA A 25 -18.28 13.53 -0.09
C ALA A 25 -16.88 13.62 0.55
N LEU A 26 -16.28 12.47 0.90
CA LEU A 26 -14.93 12.41 1.46
C LEU A 26 -13.86 12.92 0.47
N ILE A 27 -13.94 12.52 -0.81
CA ILE A 27 -13.09 13.05 -1.87
C ILE A 27 -13.29 14.56 -2.03
N GLY A 28 -14.53 15.04 -1.97
CA GLY A 28 -14.83 16.48 -1.99
C GLY A 28 -14.13 17.23 -0.86
N LEU A 29 -14.17 16.71 0.37
CA LEU A 29 -13.46 17.29 1.50
C LEU A 29 -11.94 17.27 1.32
N ARG A 30 -11.36 16.19 0.77
CA ARG A 30 -9.92 16.14 0.46
C ARG A 30 -9.55 17.15 -0.61
N LEU A 31 -10.35 17.31 -1.66
CA LEU A 31 -10.12 18.32 -2.70
C LEU A 31 -10.15 19.74 -2.15
N MET A 32 -11.09 20.04 -1.23
CA MET A 32 -11.13 21.33 -0.55
C MET A 32 -9.85 21.59 0.26
N ASN A 33 -9.39 20.59 1.02
CA ASN A 33 -8.14 20.69 1.79
C ASN A 33 -6.90 20.86 0.90
N ILE A 34 -6.82 20.13 -0.22
CA ILE A 34 -5.73 20.25 -1.19
C ILE A 34 -5.60 21.68 -1.73
N GLN A 35 -6.72 22.39 -1.88
CA GLN A 35 -6.73 23.77 -2.38
C GLN A 35 -6.39 24.82 -1.32
N THR A 36 -6.72 24.55 -0.05
CA THR A 36 -6.54 25.53 1.04
C THR A 36 -5.22 25.37 1.78
N GLN A 37 -4.66 24.16 1.81
CA GLN A 37 -3.42 23.88 2.51
C GLN A 37 -2.21 24.28 1.65
N SER A 38 -1.26 24.98 2.26
CA SER A 38 0.03 25.23 1.63
C SER A 38 0.84 23.93 1.47
N PRO A 39 1.68 23.80 0.42
CA PRO A 39 2.57 22.66 0.27
C PRO A 39 3.52 22.51 1.45
N GLU A 40 3.73 21.27 1.87
CA GLU A 40 4.71 20.91 2.90
C GLU A 40 6.14 21.00 2.36
N TYR A 41 7.12 21.12 3.26
CA TYR A 41 8.53 21.14 2.90
C TYR A 41 8.92 19.95 2.00
N ASP A 42 8.47 18.74 2.35
CA ASP A 42 8.78 17.53 1.59
C ASP A 42 8.16 17.52 0.18
N GLU A 43 7.00 18.16 0.00
CA GLU A 43 6.36 18.31 -1.32
C GLU A 43 7.15 19.29 -2.20
N ILE A 44 7.53 20.44 -1.63
CA ILE A 44 8.34 21.45 -2.32
C ILE A 44 9.68 20.85 -2.73
N TRP A 45 10.34 20.14 -1.80
CA TRP A 45 11.60 19.47 -2.05
C TRP A 45 11.47 18.46 -3.21
N THR A 46 10.42 17.64 -3.18
CA THR A 46 10.17 16.62 -4.21
C THR A 46 10.04 17.24 -5.60
N VAL A 47 9.30 18.35 -5.71
CA VAL A 47 9.11 19.05 -6.99
C VAL A 47 10.42 19.65 -7.49
N GLN A 48 11.16 20.31 -6.59
CA GLN A 48 12.40 20.99 -6.93
C GLN A 48 13.54 20.03 -7.28
N HIS A 49 13.61 18.85 -6.67
CA HIS A 49 14.76 17.94 -6.79
C HIS A 49 14.50 16.72 -7.69
N TYR A 50 13.28 16.18 -7.73
CA TYR A 50 12.98 14.96 -8.50
C TYR A 50 12.10 15.24 -9.72
N VAL A 51 11.03 16.01 -9.55
CA VAL A 51 10.09 16.29 -10.65
C VAL A 51 10.75 17.13 -11.75
N SER A 52 11.59 18.10 -11.36
CA SER A 52 12.39 18.92 -12.27
C SER A 52 13.52 18.13 -12.98
N ALA A 53 13.96 17.01 -12.40
CA ALA A 53 15.10 16.24 -12.88
C ALA A 53 14.75 15.23 -13.99
N PRO A 54 15.75 14.71 -14.73
CA PRO A 54 15.54 13.60 -15.65
C PRO A 54 14.99 12.35 -14.96
N VAL A 55 14.15 11.58 -15.65
CA VAL A 55 13.50 10.36 -15.11
C VAL A 55 14.51 9.38 -14.49
N GLY A 56 15.69 9.22 -15.10
CA GLY A 56 16.74 8.36 -14.56
C GLY A 56 17.12 8.72 -13.12
N ARG A 57 17.21 10.02 -12.81
CA ARG A 57 17.53 10.49 -11.46
C ARG A 57 16.45 10.10 -10.45
N ILE A 58 15.18 10.07 -10.84
CA ILE A 58 14.09 9.66 -9.96
C ILE A 58 14.26 8.20 -9.52
N PHE A 59 14.82 7.32 -10.37
CA PHE A 59 15.05 5.92 -10.01
C PHE A 59 16.33 5.68 -9.21
N THR A 60 17.30 6.61 -9.28
CA THR A 60 18.64 6.41 -8.72
C THR A 60 18.94 7.26 -7.49
N ASP A 61 18.37 8.46 -7.39
CA ASP A 61 18.59 9.38 -6.26
C ASP A 61 17.71 8.99 -5.07
N VAL A 62 18.10 7.92 -4.38
CA VAL A 62 17.35 7.30 -3.26
C VAL A 62 18.03 7.49 -1.91
N ALA A 63 19.01 8.40 -1.82
CA ALA A 63 19.72 8.69 -0.58
C ALA A 63 18.83 9.42 0.43
N THR A 64 17.97 10.32 -0.03
CA THR A 64 17.04 11.06 0.84
C THR A 64 15.69 10.34 0.90
N PRO A 65 15.05 10.28 2.08
CA PRO A 65 13.80 9.53 2.27
C PRO A 65 12.62 10.08 1.46
N ASN A 66 12.74 11.31 0.96
CA ASN A 66 11.67 12.01 0.25
C ASN A 66 11.46 11.52 -1.19
N ASN A 67 12.41 10.79 -1.80
CA ASN A 67 12.21 10.31 -3.15
C ASN A 67 11.31 9.06 -3.18
N HIS A 68 10.04 9.31 -3.45
CA HIS A 68 9.02 8.30 -3.68
C HIS A 68 8.85 8.09 -5.19
N VAL A 69 9.56 7.13 -5.79
CA VAL A 69 9.71 6.99 -7.26
C VAL A 69 8.38 7.11 -8.01
N LEU A 70 7.36 6.32 -7.66
CA LEU A 70 6.06 6.37 -8.36
C LEU A 70 5.32 7.69 -8.14
N ASN A 71 5.46 8.29 -6.96
CA ASN A 71 4.84 9.58 -6.68
C ASN A 71 5.53 10.69 -7.48
N SER A 72 6.86 10.75 -7.45
CA SER A 72 7.66 11.71 -8.22
C SER A 72 7.36 11.60 -9.72
N LEU A 73 7.25 10.39 -10.27
CA LEU A 73 6.85 10.16 -11.66
C LEU A 73 5.40 10.60 -11.92
N GLY A 74 4.49 10.29 -11.00
CA GLY A 74 3.09 10.70 -11.08
C GLY A 74 2.95 12.22 -11.10
N ILE A 75 3.63 12.92 -10.20
CA ILE A 75 3.64 14.39 -10.17
C ILE A 75 4.20 14.92 -11.49
N LYS A 76 5.36 14.41 -11.93
CA LYS A 76 5.96 14.83 -13.22
C LYS A 76 5.01 14.64 -14.40
N PHE A 77 4.27 13.54 -14.41
CA PHE A 77 3.26 13.26 -15.44
C PHE A 77 2.11 14.27 -15.37
N PHE A 78 1.47 14.46 -14.21
CA PHE A 78 0.33 15.39 -14.11
C PHE A 78 0.73 16.85 -14.32
N SER A 79 1.91 17.26 -13.85
CA SER A 79 2.48 18.58 -14.08
C SER A 79 2.81 18.87 -15.55
N SER A 80 2.83 17.85 -16.43
CA SER A 80 3.10 18.08 -17.85
C SER A 80 1.88 18.57 -18.65
N PHE A 81 0.67 18.45 -18.09
CA PHE A 81 -0.58 18.89 -18.75
C PHE A 81 -1.54 19.66 -17.83
N ILE A 82 -1.36 19.57 -16.51
CA ILE A 82 -2.01 20.46 -15.54
C ILE A 82 -0.95 21.48 -15.11
N PRO A 83 -1.22 22.80 -15.15
CA PRO A 83 -0.28 23.79 -14.64
C PRO A 83 0.20 23.43 -13.23
N ASN A 84 1.47 23.75 -12.93
CA ASN A 84 2.13 23.46 -11.65
C ASN A 84 1.38 24.06 -10.46
N THR A 85 0.40 23.32 -9.99
CA THR A 85 -0.52 23.65 -8.91
C THR A 85 -0.37 22.60 -7.82
N VAL A 86 -0.75 22.96 -6.60
CA VAL A 86 -0.80 22.04 -5.46
C VAL A 86 -1.62 20.79 -5.78
N LEU A 87 -2.67 20.94 -6.61
CA LEU A 87 -3.46 19.83 -7.13
C LEU A 87 -2.62 18.84 -7.95
N SER A 88 -1.82 19.31 -8.92
CA SER A 88 -0.97 18.43 -9.75
C SER A 88 0.02 17.60 -8.92
N MET A 89 0.50 18.16 -7.80
CA MET A 89 1.43 17.51 -6.87
C MET A 89 0.76 16.42 -6.01
N ARG A 90 -0.52 16.62 -5.66
CA ARG A 90 -1.26 15.73 -4.76
C ARG A 90 -2.17 14.73 -5.48
N LEU A 91 -2.35 14.90 -6.79
CA LEU A 91 -3.23 14.05 -7.59
C LEU A 91 -2.83 12.56 -7.59
N PRO A 92 -1.55 12.17 -7.64
CA PRO A 92 -1.17 10.76 -7.53
C PRO A 92 -1.65 10.13 -6.22
N ALA A 93 -1.50 10.84 -5.10
CA ALA A 93 -1.91 10.36 -3.79
C ALA A 93 -3.44 10.25 -3.69
N LEU A 94 -4.17 11.26 -4.19
CA LEU A 94 -5.64 11.24 -4.21
C LEU A 94 -6.19 10.10 -5.08
N LEU A 95 -5.57 9.84 -6.24
CA LEU A 95 -5.95 8.74 -7.12
C LEU A 95 -5.65 7.38 -6.48
N ALA A 96 -4.55 7.25 -5.74
CA ALA A 96 -4.24 6.05 -4.98
C ALA A 96 -5.28 5.81 -3.87
N PHE A 97 -5.71 6.86 -3.17
CA PHE A 97 -6.79 6.77 -2.18
C PHE A 97 -8.14 6.36 -2.80
N ALA A 98 -8.49 6.91 -3.97
CA ALA A 98 -9.65 6.47 -4.74
C ALA A 98 -9.54 5.01 -5.18
N GLY A 99 -8.35 4.59 -5.65
CA GLY A 99 -8.05 3.20 -5.98
C GLY A 99 -8.20 2.27 -4.78
N LEU A 100 -7.73 2.70 -3.59
CA LEU A 100 -7.86 1.96 -2.34
C LEU A 100 -9.34 1.74 -2.00
N PHE A 101 -10.19 2.77 -2.11
CA PHE A 101 -11.62 2.62 -1.89
C PHE A 101 -12.25 1.58 -2.82
N ILE A 102 -11.95 1.64 -4.13
CA ILE A 102 -12.49 0.67 -5.10
C ILE A 102 -12.04 -0.75 -4.74
N LEU A 103 -10.76 -0.92 -4.40
CA LEU A 103 -10.21 -2.21 -4.02
C LEU A 103 -10.88 -2.78 -2.76
N LEU A 104 -11.02 -1.95 -1.72
CA LEU A 104 -11.71 -2.32 -0.48
C LEU A 104 -13.18 -2.64 -0.74
N LEU A 105 -13.87 -1.83 -1.54
CA LEU A 105 -15.28 -2.05 -1.88
C LEU A 105 -15.46 -3.41 -2.54
N ILE A 106 -14.62 -3.76 -3.52
CA ILE A 106 -14.64 -5.09 -4.15
C ILE A 106 -14.35 -6.18 -3.12
N ALA A 107 -13.36 -5.99 -2.24
CA ALA A 107 -12.99 -6.97 -1.23
C ALA A 107 -14.14 -7.25 -0.25
N VAL A 108 -14.73 -6.20 0.34
CA VAL A 108 -15.80 -6.34 1.33
C VAL A 108 -17.09 -6.86 0.71
N LEU A 109 -17.40 -6.52 -0.54
CA LEU A 109 -18.56 -7.07 -1.26
C LEU A 109 -18.40 -8.56 -1.56
N ARG A 110 -17.17 -9.03 -1.83
CA ARG A 110 -16.89 -10.45 -2.10
C ARG A 110 -16.73 -11.30 -0.85
N LYS A 111 -16.21 -10.73 0.24
CA LYS A 111 -15.77 -11.50 1.42
C LYS A 111 -16.68 -11.34 2.63
N LEU A 112 -17.43 -10.24 2.75
CA LEU A 112 -18.29 -9.98 3.90
C LEU A 112 -19.76 -10.07 3.50
N THR A 113 -20.57 -10.73 4.33
CA THR A 113 -21.99 -10.98 4.07
C THR A 113 -22.88 -9.84 4.57
N THR A 114 -22.53 -9.24 5.71
CA THR A 114 -23.39 -8.24 6.37
C THR A 114 -23.04 -6.80 5.97
N PRO A 115 -24.04 -5.92 5.75
CA PRO A 115 -23.82 -4.49 5.52
C PRO A 115 -23.01 -3.80 6.62
N ALA A 116 -23.25 -4.17 7.88
CA ALA A 116 -22.56 -3.59 9.03
C ALA A 116 -21.06 -3.89 9.01
N ALA A 117 -20.66 -5.15 8.76
CA ALA A 117 -19.24 -5.51 8.67
C ALA A 117 -18.54 -4.80 7.50
N ARG A 118 -19.22 -4.66 6.36
CA ARG A 118 -18.70 -3.89 5.21
C ARG A 118 -18.45 -2.43 5.57
N GLY A 119 -19.44 -1.80 6.20
CA GLY A 119 -19.34 -0.41 6.68
C GLY A 119 -18.24 -0.23 7.72
N ALA A 120 -18.11 -1.16 8.67
CA ALA A 120 -17.07 -1.12 9.70
C ALA A 120 -15.66 -1.22 9.12
N VAL A 121 -15.41 -2.17 8.20
CA VAL A 121 -14.09 -2.31 7.57
C VAL A 121 -13.76 -1.11 6.68
N LEU A 122 -14.72 -0.64 5.87
CA LEU A 122 -14.52 0.55 5.04
C LEU A 122 -14.26 1.79 5.90
N GLY A 123 -15.04 1.99 6.96
CA GLY A 123 -14.87 3.11 7.88
C GLY A 123 -13.53 3.06 8.61
N ALA A 124 -13.14 1.89 9.14
CA ALA A 124 -11.89 1.72 9.88
C ALA A 124 -10.65 2.07 9.04
N VAL A 125 -10.67 1.75 7.74
CA VAL A 125 -9.54 2.05 6.86
C VAL A 125 -9.63 3.47 6.29
N LEU A 126 -10.78 3.90 5.79
CA LEU A 126 -10.91 5.18 5.08
C LEU A 126 -11.00 6.39 6.00
N LEU A 127 -11.36 6.19 7.27
CA LEU A 127 -11.41 7.26 8.28
C LEU A 127 -10.19 7.24 9.20
N ASP A 128 -9.20 6.39 8.93
CA ASP A 128 -7.91 6.46 9.59
C ASP A 128 -7.23 7.82 9.30
N GLY A 129 -6.80 8.49 10.37
CA GLY A 129 -6.26 9.85 10.28
C GLY A 129 -5.00 9.94 9.41
N MET A 130 -4.14 8.91 9.44
CA MET A 130 -2.91 8.90 8.65
C MET A 130 -3.21 8.65 7.16
N ILE A 131 -4.14 7.72 6.86
CA ILE A 131 -4.59 7.50 5.47
C ILE A 131 -5.24 8.75 4.90
N LEU A 132 -6.09 9.45 5.67
CA LEU A 132 -6.71 10.69 5.25
C LEU A 132 -5.71 11.83 5.03
N HIS A 133 -4.72 11.95 5.92
CA HIS A 133 -3.65 12.93 5.79
C HIS A 133 -2.80 12.66 4.54
N TYR A 134 -2.39 11.42 4.31
CA TYR A 134 -1.61 11.08 3.13
C TYR A 134 -2.41 11.10 1.83
N ALA A 135 -3.74 11.03 1.87
CA ALA A 135 -4.59 11.17 0.69
C ALA A 135 -4.58 12.59 0.11
N GLU A 136 -4.18 13.58 0.91
CA GLU A 136 -4.14 15.00 0.53
C GLU A 136 -2.74 15.62 0.55
N THR A 137 -1.68 14.83 0.77
CA THR A 137 -0.28 15.27 0.64
C THR A 137 0.41 14.58 -0.54
N GLY A 138 1.30 15.31 -1.22
CA GLY A 138 2.00 14.88 -2.43
C GLY A 138 3.13 13.90 -2.15
N ARG A 139 2.87 12.85 -1.36
CA ARG A 139 3.85 11.86 -0.90
C ARG A 139 3.47 10.44 -1.31
N GLY A 140 4.45 9.55 -1.31
CA GLY A 140 4.30 8.16 -1.77
C GLY A 140 3.45 7.25 -0.88
N TYR A 141 3.09 7.67 0.34
CA TYR A 141 2.43 6.79 1.31
C TYR A 141 1.04 6.32 0.86
N SER A 142 0.22 7.16 0.24
CA SER A 142 -1.08 6.73 -0.30
C SER A 142 -0.94 5.67 -1.39
N LEU A 143 0.04 5.84 -2.28
CA LEU A 143 0.38 4.82 -3.29
C LEU A 143 0.86 3.54 -2.61
N GLN A 144 1.69 3.63 -1.57
CA GLN A 144 2.15 2.47 -0.82
C GLN A 144 0.99 1.72 -0.19
N VAL A 145 0.08 2.40 0.51
CA VAL A 145 -1.12 1.78 1.12
C VAL A 145 -1.96 1.09 0.05
N PHE A 146 -2.25 1.78 -1.07
CA PHE A 146 -2.97 1.18 -2.20
C PHE A 146 -2.32 -0.12 -2.69
N PHE A 147 -1.01 -0.11 -2.95
CA PHE A 147 -0.32 -1.29 -3.45
C PHE A 147 -0.17 -2.39 -2.39
N VAL A 148 0.02 -2.07 -1.12
CA VAL A 148 0.06 -3.05 -0.02
C VAL A 148 -1.30 -3.75 0.13
N PHE A 149 -2.40 -2.99 0.08
CA PHE A 149 -3.74 -3.59 0.03
C PHE A 149 -3.96 -4.40 -1.25
N GLY A 150 -3.38 -3.98 -2.38
CA GLY A 150 -3.36 -4.76 -3.62
C GLY A 150 -2.68 -6.13 -3.45
N VAL A 151 -1.54 -6.17 -2.76
CA VAL A 151 -0.86 -7.42 -2.38
C VAL A 151 -1.79 -8.28 -1.52
N LEU A 152 -2.37 -7.73 -0.45
CA LEU A 152 -3.31 -8.47 0.41
C LEU A 152 -4.50 -9.02 -0.39
N PHE A 153 -5.14 -8.19 -1.22
CA PHE A 153 -6.28 -8.61 -2.02
C PHE A 153 -5.94 -9.71 -3.01
N SER A 154 -4.75 -9.64 -3.64
CA SER A 154 -4.27 -10.66 -4.57
C SER A 154 -4.08 -12.02 -3.87
N LEU A 155 -3.52 -12.03 -2.65
CA LEU A 155 -3.34 -13.23 -1.83
C LEU A 155 -4.69 -13.82 -1.38
N LEU A 156 -5.62 -12.99 -0.92
CA LEU A 156 -6.98 -13.42 -0.52
C LEU A 156 -7.83 -13.89 -1.71
N SER A 157 -7.46 -13.49 -2.92
CA SER A 157 -8.11 -13.90 -4.17
C SER A 157 -7.41 -15.09 -4.84
N TYR A 158 -6.32 -15.60 -4.25
CA TYR A 158 -5.58 -16.74 -4.80
C TYR A 158 -6.40 -18.03 -4.60
N PRO A 159 -6.81 -18.73 -5.68
CA PRO A 159 -7.73 -19.85 -5.56
C PRO A 159 -7.06 -21.11 -4.99
N PRO A 160 -7.76 -21.86 -4.10
CA PRO A 160 -7.24 -23.09 -3.49
C PRO A 160 -7.11 -24.24 -4.50
N GLU A 161 -7.88 -24.18 -5.59
CA GLU A 161 -7.86 -25.16 -6.69
C GLU A 161 -6.91 -24.72 -7.83
N GLY A 162 -6.24 -25.70 -8.44
CA GLY A 162 -5.24 -25.49 -9.48
C GLY A 162 -5.80 -24.95 -10.80
N GLY A 163 -4.96 -24.27 -11.58
CA GLY A 163 -5.27 -23.91 -12.97
C GLY A 163 -4.85 -22.50 -13.37
N ARG A 164 -5.18 -22.14 -14.63
CA ARG A 164 -4.84 -20.83 -15.23
C ARG A 164 -5.39 -19.63 -14.46
N LYS A 165 -6.46 -19.82 -13.68
CA LYS A 165 -7.07 -18.79 -12.82
C LYS A 165 -6.10 -18.23 -11.76
N ARG A 166 -5.00 -18.94 -11.44
CA ARG A 166 -3.95 -18.49 -10.50
C ARG A 166 -2.98 -17.46 -11.08
N ILE A 167 -2.92 -17.34 -12.41
CA ILE A 167 -1.98 -16.42 -13.08
C ILE A 167 -2.36 -14.97 -12.76
N PHE A 168 -3.65 -14.62 -12.84
CA PHE A 168 -4.09 -13.25 -12.63
C PHE A 168 -3.80 -12.73 -11.20
N PRO A 169 -4.17 -13.44 -10.11
CA PRO A 169 -3.79 -13.02 -8.77
C PRO A 169 -2.28 -12.94 -8.56
N ALA A 170 -1.48 -13.86 -9.15
CA ALA A 170 -0.02 -13.80 -9.03
C ALA A 170 0.59 -12.59 -9.77
N LEU A 171 0.07 -12.23 -10.95
CA LEU A 171 0.49 -11.03 -11.68
C LEU A 171 0.09 -9.77 -10.95
N MET A 172 -1.13 -9.72 -10.42
CA MET A 172 -1.57 -8.61 -9.57
C MET A 172 -0.68 -8.47 -8.34
N TRP A 173 -0.35 -9.59 -7.67
CA TRP A 173 0.60 -9.60 -6.56
C TRP A 173 1.94 -9.00 -6.97
N LEU A 174 2.52 -9.40 -8.11
CA LEU A 174 3.79 -8.88 -8.59
C LEU A 174 3.75 -7.38 -8.86
N ILE A 175 2.74 -6.91 -9.59
CA ILE A 175 2.57 -5.49 -9.91
C ILE A 175 2.44 -4.66 -8.63
N CYS A 176 1.63 -5.13 -7.68
CA CYS A 176 1.44 -4.45 -6.41
C CYS A 176 2.69 -4.53 -5.51
N ALA A 177 3.43 -5.64 -5.54
CA ALA A 177 4.66 -5.80 -4.77
C ALA A 177 5.76 -4.84 -5.26
N VAL A 178 5.97 -4.75 -6.57
CA VAL A 178 6.88 -3.79 -7.20
C VAL A 178 6.39 -2.36 -6.95
N GLY A 179 5.09 -2.11 -7.13
CA GLY A 179 4.48 -0.81 -6.89
C GLY A 179 4.67 -0.32 -5.45
N SER A 180 4.51 -1.20 -4.46
CA SER A 180 4.75 -0.88 -3.05
C SER A 180 6.20 -0.45 -2.81
N CYS A 181 7.18 -1.17 -3.38
CA CYS A 181 8.61 -0.85 -3.23
C CYS A 181 8.99 0.48 -3.89
N LEU A 182 8.39 0.80 -5.04
CA LEU A 182 8.65 2.05 -5.76
C LEU A 182 7.86 3.25 -5.20
N SER A 183 6.79 3.02 -4.43
CA SER A 183 6.08 4.09 -3.72
C SER A 183 6.89 4.59 -2.53
N VAL A 184 7.34 3.68 -1.68
CA VAL A 184 8.26 3.96 -0.57
C VAL A 184 9.17 2.73 -0.45
N SER A 185 10.49 2.95 -0.36
CA SER A 185 11.48 1.87 -0.40
C SER A 185 11.17 0.76 0.62
N ASN A 186 10.79 1.12 1.85
CA ASN A 186 10.41 0.18 2.91
C ASN A 186 9.18 -0.71 2.58
N GLY A 187 8.51 -0.52 1.44
CA GLY A 187 7.45 -1.38 0.91
C GLY A 187 7.82 -2.86 0.87
N VAL A 188 9.11 -3.18 0.67
CA VAL A 188 9.65 -4.54 0.71
C VAL A 188 9.28 -5.29 2.01
N ILE A 189 9.27 -4.58 3.14
CA ILE A 189 8.96 -5.17 4.46
C ILE A 189 7.49 -5.59 4.51
N TYR A 190 6.58 -4.71 4.12
CA TYR A 190 5.15 -5.01 4.12
C TYR A 190 4.80 -6.16 3.18
N VAL A 191 5.39 -6.19 1.99
CA VAL A 191 5.19 -7.28 1.02
C VAL A 191 5.68 -8.62 1.59
N ALA A 192 6.88 -8.65 2.17
CA ALA A 192 7.47 -9.86 2.74
C ALA A 192 6.67 -10.37 3.94
N VAL A 193 6.28 -9.50 4.87
CA VAL A 193 5.50 -9.85 6.05
C VAL A 193 4.11 -10.38 5.65
N LEU A 194 3.37 -9.67 4.79
CA LEU A 194 2.04 -10.11 4.38
C LEU A 194 2.08 -11.44 3.63
N THR A 195 3.03 -11.61 2.71
CA THR A 195 3.18 -12.83 1.92
C THR A 195 3.64 -14.00 2.81
N GLY A 196 4.57 -13.74 3.75
CA GLY A 196 5.03 -14.73 4.72
C GLY A 196 3.92 -15.19 5.66
N LEU A 197 3.17 -14.26 6.26
CA LEU A 197 2.01 -14.57 7.10
C LEU A 197 0.95 -15.36 6.34
N TRP A 198 0.62 -14.94 5.11
CA TRP A 198 -0.31 -15.68 4.27
C TRP A 198 0.21 -17.09 3.97
N GLY A 199 1.50 -17.24 3.66
CA GLY A 199 2.14 -18.54 3.45
C GLY A 199 2.04 -19.44 4.68
N LEU A 200 2.35 -18.92 5.87
CA LEU A 200 2.24 -19.65 7.14
C LEU A 200 0.81 -20.13 7.42
N LEU A 201 -0.19 -19.32 7.06
CA LEU A 201 -1.60 -19.65 7.31
C LEU A 201 -2.22 -20.58 6.25
N THR A 202 -1.64 -20.65 5.05
CA THR A 202 -2.26 -21.35 3.91
C THR A 202 -1.49 -22.56 3.40
N VAL A 203 -0.19 -22.64 3.69
CA VAL A 203 0.65 -23.78 3.30
C VAL A 203 0.65 -24.81 4.43
N PRO A 204 0.16 -26.04 4.22
CA PRO A 204 0.17 -27.06 5.26
C PRO A 204 1.61 -27.41 5.67
N PHE A 205 1.87 -27.45 6.98
CA PHE A 205 3.20 -27.64 7.58
C PHE A 205 3.95 -28.91 7.13
N ARG A 206 3.23 -29.92 6.60
CA ARG A 206 3.80 -31.20 6.14
C ARG A 206 3.66 -31.44 4.64
N SER A 207 3.34 -30.41 3.85
CA SER A 207 3.27 -30.55 2.41
C SER A 207 4.66 -30.82 1.83
N GLN A 208 4.77 -31.84 0.98
CA GLN A 208 6.00 -32.09 0.23
C GLN A 208 6.33 -30.87 -0.66
N PRO A 209 7.61 -30.48 -0.83
CA PRO A 209 7.98 -29.31 -1.63
C PRO A 209 7.43 -29.31 -3.06
N SER A 210 7.34 -30.49 -3.68
CA SER A 210 6.75 -30.68 -5.03
C SER A 210 5.26 -30.32 -5.08
N ALA A 211 4.51 -30.61 -4.01
CA ALA A 211 3.10 -30.27 -3.88
C ALA A 211 2.90 -28.75 -3.71
N ILE A 212 3.72 -28.11 -2.88
CA ILE A 212 3.75 -26.65 -2.69
C ILE A 212 4.06 -25.97 -4.02
N TRP A 213 5.10 -26.44 -4.74
CA TRP A 213 5.44 -25.90 -6.05
C TRP A 213 4.27 -26.02 -7.03
N ARG A 214 3.66 -27.20 -7.18
CA ARG A 214 2.52 -27.40 -8.09
C ARG A 214 1.33 -26.50 -7.71
N GLN A 215 1.11 -26.27 -6.42
CA GLN A 215 0.02 -25.44 -5.94
C GLN A 215 0.29 -23.94 -6.16
N PHE A 216 1.46 -23.45 -5.82
CA PHE A 216 1.75 -22.02 -5.78
C PHE A 216 2.66 -21.53 -6.90
N ARG A 217 2.99 -22.37 -7.90
CA ARG A 217 3.95 -22.05 -8.98
C ARG A 217 3.82 -20.62 -9.54
N PRO A 218 2.65 -20.11 -9.95
CA PRO A 218 2.55 -18.73 -10.44
C PRO A 218 2.99 -17.68 -9.42
N LEU A 219 2.63 -17.87 -8.14
CA LEU A 219 3.00 -16.95 -7.06
C LEU A 219 4.48 -17.07 -6.69
N VAL A 220 5.04 -18.29 -6.72
CA VAL A 220 6.48 -18.51 -6.51
C VAL A 220 7.29 -17.85 -7.63
N ILE A 221 6.87 -18.01 -8.90
CA ILE A 221 7.51 -17.33 -10.04
C ILE A 221 7.43 -15.81 -9.87
N ALA A 222 6.26 -15.28 -9.52
CA ALA A 222 6.08 -13.86 -9.22
C ALA A 222 7.01 -13.39 -8.08
N GLY A 223 7.14 -14.18 -7.02
CA GLY A 223 8.04 -13.92 -5.89
C GLY A 223 9.52 -13.91 -6.30
N VAL A 224 9.94 -14.81 -7.17
CA VAL A 224 11.31 -14.83 -7.72
C VAL A 224 11.57 -13.58 -8.57
N VAL A 225 10.64 -13.23 -9.47
CA VAL A 225 10.77 -12.01 -10.30
C VAL A 225 10.82 -10.75 -9.43
N TRP A 226 9.97 -10.66 -8.42
CA TRP A 226 9.99 -9.57 -7.45
C TRP A 226 11.32 -9.52 -6.67
N SER A 227 11.85 -10.68 -6.25
CA SER A 227 13.14 -10.75 -5.55
C SER A 227 14.29 -10.28 -6.44
N ILE A 228 14.30 -10.68 -7.72
CA ILE A 228 15.28 -10.20 -8.70
C ILE A 228 15.17 -8.67 -8.85
N PHE A 229 13.94 -8.13 -8.96
CA PHE A 229 13.72 -6.69 -9.01
C PHE A 229 14.28 -5.98 -7.75
N VAL A 230 13.94 -6.47 -6.55
CA VAL A 230 14.43 -5.89 -5.29
C VAL A 230 15.95 -5.92 -5.25
N LEU A 231 16.57 -7.07 -5.51
CA LEU A 231 18.03 -7.20 -5.51
C LEU A 231 18.70 -6.31 -6.56
N SER A 232 18.12 -6.18 -7.75
CA SER A 232 18.67 -5.34 -8.81
C SER A 232 18.53 -3.86 -8.50
N TRP A 233 17.37 -3.42 -7.99
CA TRP A 233 17.12 -2.01 -7.70
C TRP A 233 17.84 -1.53 -6.43
N TYR A 234 17.80 -2.32 -5.35
CA TYR A 234 18.55 -2.03 -4.14
C TYR A 234 20.05 -2.20 -4.32
N GLY A 235 20.48 -3.25 -5.02
CA GLY A 235 21.89 -3.48 -5.32
C GLY A 235 22.47 -2.41 -6.24
N GLY A 236 21.75 -2.07 -7.32
CA GLY A 236 22.16 -1.01 -8.25
C GLY A 236 22.23 0.38 -7.60
N ASN A 237 21.41 0.64 -6.57
CA ASN A 237 21.41 1.89 -5.82
C ASN A 237 22.03 1.78 -4.42
N TYR A 238 22.84 0.74 -4.17
CA TYR A 238 23.38 0.47 -2.84
C TYR A 238 24.13 1.67 -2.25
N ALA A 239 24.96 2.34 -3.06
CA ALA A 239 25.73 3.50 -2.62
C ALA A 239 24.83 4.66 -2.16
N GLU A 240 23.72 4.90 -2.84
CA GLU A 240 22.75 5.94 -2.47
C GLU A 240 21.97 5.56 -1.21
N PHE A 241 21.51 4.31 -1.10
CA PHE A 241 20.90 3.82 0.14
C PHE A 241 21.87 3.88 1.34
N ALA A 242 23.15 3.63 1.11
CA ALA A 242 24.19 3.73 2.15
C ALA A 242 24.39 5.18 2.62
N LYS A 243 24.42 6.16 1.70
CA LYS A 243 24.44 7.59 2.04
C LYS A 243 23.22 7.98 2.87
N GLY A 244 22.03 7.52 2.48
CA GLY A 244 20.80 7.78 3.22
C GLY A 244 20.83 7.25 4.64
N ARG A 245 21.33 6.02 4.83
CA ARG A 245 21.52 5.45 6.17
C ARG A 245 22.45 6.29 7.03
N ALA A 246 23.54 6.81 6.48
CA ALA A 246 24.49 7.61 7.24
C ALA A 246 23.90 8.95 7.71
N ASN A 247 22.96 9.53 6.95
CA ASN A 247 22.41 10.86 7.22
C ASN A 247 21.07 10.86 7.97
N PHE A 248 20.28 9.79 7.82
CA PHE A 248 18.90 9.72 8.34
C PHE A 248 18.60 8.45 9.15
N GLY A 249 19.53 7.49 9.19
CA GLY A 249 19.33 6.21 9.85
C GLY A 249 19.96 6.15 11.24
N GLU A 250 19.32 5.42 12.14
CA GLU A 250 19.94 4.98 13.38
C GLU A 250 20.93 3.84 13.09
N SER A 251 22.13 3.95 13.65
CA SER A 251 23.13 2.88 13.57
C SER A 251 23.09 2.03 14.82
N PHE A 252 22.80 0.74 14.64
CA PHE A 252 22.80 -0.23 15.72
C PHE A 252 24.11 -1.00 15.71
N THR A 253 24.85 -0.91 16.80
CA THR A 253 26.14 -1.60 17.00
C THR A 253 25.96 -2.99 17.61
N SER A 254 24.77 -3.30 18.11
CA SER A 254 24.43 -4.61 18.70
C SER A 254 22.95 -4.95 18.57
N ILE A 255 22.62 -6.24 18.67
CA ILE A 255 21.25 -6.74 18.75
C ILE A 255 20.53 -6.14 19.97
N GLY A 256 21.22 -5.99 21.10
CA GLY A 256 20.64 -5.39 22.31
C GLY A 256 20.18 -3.95 22.11
N GLN A 257 20.97 -3.13 21.41
CA GLN A 257 20.61 -1.75 21.07
C GLN A 257 19.38 -1.71 20.15
N TYR A 258 19.33 -2.60 19.15
CA TYR A 258 18.19 -2.72 18.25
C TYR A 258 16.91 -3.15 18.99
N MET A 259 16.99 -4.17 19.85
CA MET A 259 15.84 -4.65 20.63
C MET A 259 15.32 -3.59 21.59
N ASN A 260 16.21 -2.81 22.21
CA ASN A 260 15.82 -1.67 23.05
C ASN A 260 15.09 -0.61 22.21
N TYR A 261 15.63 -0.21 21.07
CA TYR A 261 14.97 0.71 20.14
C TYR A 261 13.58 0.20 19.72
N CYS A 262 13.44 -1.08 19.35
CA CYS A 262 12.14 -1.67 19.04
C CYS A 262 11.18 -1.60 20.24
N GLY A 263 11.65 -1.92 21.45
CA GLY A 263 10.85 -1.80 22.67
C GLY A 263 10.38 -0.36 22.92
N GLN A 264 11.26 0.63 22.71
CA GLN A 264 10.93 2.05 22.83
C GLN A 264 9.90 2.47 21.79
N ILE A 265 10.04 2.06 20.53
CA ILE A 265 9.06 2.34 19.49
C ILE A 265 7.72 1.73 19.85
N LEU A 266 7.67 0.46 20.25
CA LEU A 266 6.41 -0.17 20.66
C LEU A 266 5.75 0.53 21.86
N TRP A 267 6.55 1.05 22.78
CA TRP A 267 6.08 1.81 23.95
C TRP A 267 5.52 3.17 23.53
N GLN A 268 6.31 3.94 22.78
CA GLN A 268 5.96 5.30 22.33
C GLN A 268 4.75 5.30 21.38
N THR A 269 4.60 4.27 20.57
CA THR A 269 3.46 4.12 19.66
C THR A 269 2.22 3.50 20.32
N GLY A 270 2.29 3.12 21.60
CA GLY A 270 1.20 2.46 22.31
C GLY A 270 0.91 1.03 21.83
N LEU A 271 1.75 0.47 20.93
CA LEU A 271 1.60 -0.89 20.40
C LEU A 271 1.98 -1.98 21.42
N LEU A 272 2.63 -1.62 22.52
CA LEU A 272 2.86 -2.50 23.67
C LEU A 272 1.59 -2.76 24.49
N TRP A 273 0.60 -1.86 24.46
CA TRP A 273 -0.65 -2.01 25.23
C TRP A 273 -1.48 -3.23 24.83
N PRO A 274 -1.73 -3.50 23.54
CA PRO A 274 -2.41 -4.73 23.14
C PRO A 274 -1.70 -6.00 23.61
N VAL A 275 -0.36 -6.02 23.63
CA VAL A 275 0.43 -7.17 24.08
C VAL A 275 0.34 -7.36 25.60
N LEU A 276 0.44 -6.26 26.36
CA LEU A 276 0.35 -6.30 27.82
C LEU A 276 -1.07 -6.61 28.32
N VAL A 277 -2.11 -6.19 27.59
CA VAL A 277 -3.51 -6.56 27.86
C VAL A 277 -3.79 -8.03 27.54
N LEU A 278 -3.09 -8.64 26.58
CA LEU A 278 -3.23 -10.07 26.27
C LEU A 278 -2.45 -10.99 27.21
N LEU A 279 -1.49 -10.45 27.97
CA LEU A 279 -0.66 -11.18 28.94
C LEU A 279 -1.12 -11.00 30.40
N ALA A 280 -2.07 -10.11 30.65
CA ALA A 280 -2.73 -9.88 31.93
C ALA A 280 -4.05 -10.66 32.02
#